data_AF-A0A9D7XE08-F1
#
_entry.id   AF-A0A9D7XE08-F1
#
_cell.length_a   1.000
_cell.length_b   1.000
_cell.length_c   1.000
_cell.angle_alpha   90.00
_cell.angle_beta   90.00
_cell.angle_gamma   90.00
#
_symmetry.space_group_name_H-M   'P 1'
#
loop_
_entity.id
_entity.type
_entity.pdbx_description
1 polymer ?
#
loop_
_entity_poly.entity_id
_entity_poly.type
_entity_poly.pdbx_seq_one_letter_code
_entity_poly.pdbx_strand_id
1 'polypeptide(L)' 'MATKTQVPTADRLAIPLTEGARLIGVGLSYCYELMQAGKLKTFKIGRRRMVTRQALQSYIDAQQAEASRRKVA' A
#
# COMPACT_ATOMS: atom_id res chain seq x y z
N MET A 1 23.26 19.53 6.42
CA MET A 1 22.78 18.16 6.16
C MET A 1 21.55 17.93 7.02
N ALA A 2 20.36 17.88 6.41
CA ALA A 2 19.10 17.80 7.16
C ALA A 2 18.82 16.36 7.58
N THR A 3 18.94 16.10 8.89
CA THR A 3 18.53 14.85 9.54
C THR A 3 17.02 14.71 9.37
N LYS A 4 16.59 13.97 8.35
CA LYS A 4 15.19 13.58 8.20
C LYS A 4 14.93 12.58 9.32
N THR A 5 14.21 12.97 10.36
CA THR A 5 13.68 12.06 11.38
C THR A 5 12.81 11.04 10.67
N GLN A 6 13.42 9.93 10.23
CA GLN A 6 12.71 8.84 9.60
C GLN A 6 12.13 8.01 10.73
N VAL A 7 10.86 8.27 11.06
CA VAL A 7 10.06 7.28 11.78
C VAL A 7 10.20 5.98 11.00
N PRO A 8 10.66 4.87 11.61
CA PRO A 8 10.79 3.58 10.94
C PRO A 8 9.49 3.27 10.21
N THR A 9 9.56 2.81 8.97
CA THR A 9 8.38 2.60 8.12
C THR A 9 7.36 1.63 8.76
N ALA A 10 7.82 0.79 9.68
CA ALA A 10 6.98 -0.06 10.52
C ALA A 10 6.04 0.74 11.46
N ASP A 11 6.43 1.91 11.94
CA ASP A 11 5.63 2.68 12.89
C ASP A 11 4.75 3.75 12.22
N ARG A 12 4.90 3.95 10.90
CA ARG A 12 4.07 4.92 10.16
C ARG A 12 2.67 4.36 9.93
N LEU A 13 1.68 4.99 10.55
CA LEU A 13 0.26 4.73 10.32
C LEU A 13 -0.16 5.06 8.88
N ALA A 14 0.44 6.10 8.29
CA ALA A 14 0.17 6.58 6.95
C ALA A 14 1.47 6.66 6.15
N ILE A 15 1.45 6.04 4.97
CA ILE A 15 2.60 5.93 4.08
C ILE A 15 2.21 6.56 2.73
N PRO A 16 3.09 7.32 2.06
CA PRO A 16 2.82 7.80 0.70
C PRO A 16 2.54 6.62 -0.23
N LEU A 17 1.62 6.79 -1.20
CA LEU A 17 1.31 5.73 -2.16
C LEU A 17 2.57 5.20 -2.89
N THR A 18 3.52 6.08 -3.18
CA THR A 18 4.78 5.72 -3.83
C THR A 18 5.69 4.83 -2.99
N GLU A 19 5.72 5.05 -1.68
CA GLU A 19 6.46 4.23 -0.72
C GLU A 19 5.70 2.94 -0.42
N GLY A 20 4.37 3.00 -0.33
CA GLY A 20 3.49 1.84 -0.21
C GLY A 20 3.65 0.85 -1.35
N ALA A 21 3.74 1.32 -2.60
CA ALA A 21 3.99 0.49 -3.77
C ALA A 21 5.31 -0.29 -3.66
N ARG A 22 6.37 0.38 -3.19
CA ARG A 22 7.67 -0.26 -2.95
C ARG A 22 7.62 -1.29 -1.83
N LEU A 23 6.83 -1.04 -0.77
CA LEU A 23 6.69 -1.97 0.35
C LEU A 23 6.03 -3.29 -0.06
N ILE A 24 5.07 -3.24 -0.97
CA ILE A 24 4.40 -4.45 -1.50
C ILE A 24 5.10 -5.03 -2.74
N GLY A 25 6.19 -4.40 -3.20
CA GLY A 25 6.95 -4.86 -4.36
C GLY A 25 6.25 -4.70 -5.71
N VAL A 26 5.28 -3.76 -5.84
CA VAL A 26 4.56 -3.52 -7.09
C VAL A 26 4.95 -2.19 -7.74
N GLY A 27 4.76 -2.10 -9.05
CA GLY A 27 4.95 -0.85 -9.79
C GLY A 27 3.92 0.23 -9.44
N LEU A 28 4.30 1.50 -9.60
CA LEU A 28 3.40 2.65 -9.35
C LEU A 28 2.13 2.57 -10.19
N SER A 29 2.26 2.21 -11.46
CA SER A 29 1.12 2.07 -12.38
C SER A 29 0.09 1.07 -11.84
N TYR A 30 0.55 -0.09 -11.37
CA TYR A 30 -0.32 -1.10 -10.77
C TYR A 30 -0.95 -0.59 -9.47
N CYS A 31 -0.21 0.14 -8.64
CA CYS A 31 -0.76 0.76 -7.45
C CYS A 31 -1.87 1.78 -7.77
N TYR A 32 -1.73 2.55 -8.87
CA TYR A 32 -2.78 3.45 -9.34
C TYR A 32 -3.99 2.70 -9.88
N GLU A 33 -3.80 1.58 -10.57
CA GLU A 33 -4.90 0.71 -10.99
C GLU A 33 -5.65 0.12 -9.80
N LEU A 34 -4.94 -0.39 -8.79
CA LEU A 34 -5.54 -0.89 -7.55
C LEU A 34 -6.33 0.19 -6.82
N MET A 35 -5.85 1.44 -6.88
CA MET A 35 -6.58 2.58 -6.35
C MET A 35 -7.85 2.87 -7.17
N GLN A 36 -7.77 2.89 -8.51
CA GLN A 36 -8.92 3.13 -9.39
C GLN A 36 -9.97 2.01 -9.26
N ALA A 37 -9.51 0.77 -9.12
CA ALA A 37 -10.34 -0.41 -8.90
C ALA A 37 -10.96 -0.47 -7.49
N GLY A 38 -10.62 0.47 -6.59
CA GLY A 38 -11.10 0.46 -5.21
C GLY A 38 -10.56 -0.68 -4.34
N LYS A 39 -9.60 -1.47 -4.85
CA LYS A 39 -8.97 -2.59 -4.13
C LYS A 39 -8.00 -2.11 -3.06
N LEU A 40 -7.43 -0.91 -3.22
CA LEU A 40 -6.53 -0.31 -2.25
C LEU A 40 -7.17 0.92 -1.61
N LYS A 41 -7.43 0.84 -0.30
CA LYS A 41 -7.95 1.98 0.48
C LYS A 41 -6.87 3.05 0.61
N THR A 42 -7.03 4.12 -0.15
CA THR A 42 -6.16 5.29 -0.11
C THR A 42 -6.98 6.49 0.35
N PHE A 43 -6.31 7.48 0.92
CA PHE A 43 -6.93 8.71 1.37
C PHE A 43 -6.06 9.91 0.99
N LYS A 44 -6.70 11.05 0.80
CA LYS A 44 -6.02 12.28 0.38
C LYS A 44 -5.69 13.11 1.61
N ILE A 45 -4.40 13.42 1.80
CA ILE A 45 -3.94 14.41 2.78
C ILE A 45 -3.38 15.61 2.00
N GLY A 46 -4.16 16.69 1.95
CA GLY A 46 -3.81 17.90 1.21
C GLY A 46 -3.55 17.62 -0.28
N ARG A 47 -2.30 17.76 -0.73
CA ARG A 47 -1.86 17.51 -2.12
C ARG A 47 -1.40 16.08 -2.39
N ARG A 48 -1.20 15.25 -1.35
CA ARG A 48 -0.61 13.91 -1.48
C ARG A 48 -1.64 12.82 -1.19
N ARG A 49 -1.53 11.70 -1.90
CA ARG A 49 -2.30 10.48 -1.60
C ARG A 49 -1.49 9.58 -0.67
N MET A 50 -2.13 9.16 0.42
CA MET A 50 -1.57 8.29 1.43
C MET A 50 -2.35 6.98 1.48
N VAL A 51 -1.65 5.93 1.86
CA VAL A 51 -2.19 4.60 2.13
C VAL A 51 -1.87 4.27 3.58
N THR A 52 -2.82 3.68 4.30
CA THR A 52 -2.55 3.24 5.66
C THR A 52 -1.82 1.89 5.63
N ARG A 53 -1.03 1.62 6.68
CA ARG A 53 -0.42 0.29 6.85
C ARG A 53 -1.49 -0.82 6.84
N GLN A 54 -2.62 -0.58 7.49
CA GLN A 54 -3.73 -1.54 7.54
C GLN A 54 -4.32 -1.82 6.15
N ALA A 55 -4.42 -0.82 5.28
CA ALA A 55 -4.89 -1.01 3.91
C ALA A 55 -3.94 -1.87 3.07
N LEU A 56 -2.62 -1.64 3.20
CA LEU A 56 -1.60 -2.48 2.55
C LEU A 56 -1.69 -3.93 3.05
N GLN A 57 -1.79 -4.12 4.38
CA GLN A 57 -1.88 -5.44 4.98
C GLN A 57 -3.14 -6.19 4.51
N SER A 58 -4.29 -5.52 4.52
CA SER A 58 -5.56 -6.09 4.06
C SER A 58 -5.54 -6.46 2.57
N TYR A 59 -4.82 -5.68 1.75
CA TYR A 59 -4.63 -6.01 0.33
C TYR A 59 -3.79 -7.29 0.14
N ILE A 60 -2.69 -7.43 0.88
CA ILE A 60 -1.85 -8.63 0.83
C ILE A 60 -2.62 -9.86 1.32
N ASP A 61 -3.38 -9.73 2.41
CA ASP A 61 -4.22 -10.81 2.94
C ASP A 61 -5.25 -11.28 1.91
N ALA A 62 -5.94 -10.33 1.25
CA ALA A 62 -6.87 -10.64 0.17
C ALA A 62 -6.19 -11.34 -1.03
N GLN A 63 -4.97 -10.91 -1.40
CA GLN A 63 -4.20 -11.58 -2.45
C GLN A 63 -3.71 -12.98 -2.04
N GLN A 64 -3.33 -13.18 -0.78
CA GLN A 64 -3.00 -14.51 -0.26
C GLN A 64 -4.23 -15.43 -0.27
N ALA A 65 -5.39 -14.92 0.13
CA ALA A 65 -6.65 -15.65 0.07
C ALA A 65 -7.02 -16.02 -1.39
N GLU A 66 -6.88 -15.09 -2.34
CA GLU A 66 -7.14 -15.33 -3.77
C GLU A 66 -6.15 -16.36 -4.36
N ALA A 67 -4.85 -16.22 -4.06
CA ALA A 67 -3.81 -17.15 -4.50
C ALA A 67 -4.02 -18.56 -3.92
N SER A 68 -4.44 -18.65 -2.65
CA SER A 68 -4.73 -19.93 -2.01
C SER A 68 -5.96 -20.59 -2.61
N ARG A 69 -7.04 -19.84 -2.88
CA ARG A 69 -8.25 -20.33 -3.57
C ARG A 69 -7.97 -20.84 -4.98
N ARG A 70 -7.00 -20.26 -5.69
CA ARG A 70 -6.65 -20.67 -7.06
C ARG A 70 -5.80 -21.94 -7.13
N LYS A 71 -5.16 -22.33 -6.02
CA LYS A 71 -4.37 -23.59 -5.93
C LYS A 71 -5.19 -24.83 -5.60
N VAL A 72 -6.45 -24.67 -5.21
CA VAL A 72 -7.38 -25.77 -4.88
C VAL A 72 -8.41 -26.05 -5.98
N ALA A 73 -8.26 -25.44 -7.17
CA ALA A 73 -9.11 -25.69 -8.34
C ALA A 73 -8.37 -26.51 -9.40
#